data_AF-A0A7C3LNL0-F1
#
_entry.id   AF-A0A7C3LNL0-F1
#
_cell.length_a   1.000
_cell.length_b   1.000
_cell.length_c   1.000
_cell.angle_alpha   90.00
_cell.angle_beta   90.00
_cell.angle_gamma   90.00
#
_symmetry.space_group_name_H-M   'P 1'
#
loop_
_entity.id
_entity.type
_entity.pdbx_description
1 polymer ?
#
loop_
_entity_poly.entity_id
_entity_poly.type
_entity_poly.pdbx_seq_one_letter_code
_entity_poly.pdbx_strand_id
1 'polypeptide(L)'
;IPRIVAALKARGVRKIKGNIVIDRSYFTVPKRDSSHFDKNIYSAYNAMPDALMFNQHLSKFSIVPRNGKHQVQKSIPGNSYRVANTIRSVSGSCSGSRSWPSIHVDHGSNTPVLRVSGTLSRHCRKRSFTYIITKPYKEFYEALRGEIKRSGIAYSGRMKVSRVPAGAKLLYTHYSAPLEKIISITAKKSNNLFARHLLLTLGAKIYGAPANLDKGRRAVRQILNRYRLLDTPRCHIDNGCGLSRVSKITARSMARVLDHAYKSYGKRWMQTLSIAGVDGTIKKRFRYTAVKNRAWMKTGTLNNAKNIAGYVKSKSGKLYTVVILTNGRRARWQGASLEKGIIKWLIGYRGSGVGGGVDPMRAALEQKDKKIWEYSEPISTARKYYVQVGSFDAIPKGNLLTELLNMGLTYRIIRSDNHFKVVVGPYSEHFQADNALWKLKDEFPGAYVTQF
;
A
#
# COMPACT_ATOMS: atom_id res chain seq x y z
N ILE A 1 8.72 -3.57 -21.98
CA ILE A 1 8.01 -3.32 -23.25
C ILE A 1 8.83 -3.80 -24.45
N PRO A 2 10.08 -3.37 -24.71
CA PRO A 2 10.87 -3.88 -25.84
C PRO A 2 10.98 -5.41 -25.87
N ARG A 3 11.25 -6.03 -24.71
CA ARG A 3 11.27 -7.50 -24.58
C ARG A 3 9.94 -8.19 -24.92
N ILE A 4 8.79 -7.54 -24.64
CA ILE A 4 7.47 -8.06 -25.00
C ILE A 4 7.37 -8.10 -26.53
N VAL A 5 7.68 -6.98 -27.19
CA VAL A 5 7.58 -6.87 -28.66
C VAL A 5 8.60 -7.77 -29.36
N ALA A 6 9.82 -7.88 -28.84
CA ALA A 6 10.81 -8.84 -29.32
C ALA A 6 10.32 -10.29 -29.22
N ALA A 7 9.68 -10.67 -28.10
CA ALA A 7 9.10 -12.01 -27.93
C ALA A 7 7.93 -12.29 -28.88
N LEU A 8 7.15 -11.27 -29.27
CA LEU A 8 6.13 -11.37 -30.31
C LEU A 8 6.77 -11.61 -31.69
N LYS A 9 7.80 -10.83 -32.04
CA LYS A 9 8.53 -10.99 -33.31
C LYS A 9 9.21 -12.35 -33.44
N ALA A 10 9.86 -12.82 -32.37
CA ALA A 10 10.50 -14.13 -32.34
C ALA A 10 9.50 -15.29 -32.55
N ARG A 11 8.21 -15.06 -32.29
CA ARG A 11 7.12 -16.00 -32.56
C ARG A 11 6.45 -15.78 -33.92
N GLY A 12 7.05 -15.00 -34.81
CA GLY A 12 6.54 -14.74 -36.15
C GLY A 12 5.36 -13.77 -36.22
N VAL A 13 5.01 -13.06 -35.14
CA VAL A 13 3.90 -12.11 -35.15
C VAL A 13 4.27 -10.88 -35.99
N ARG A 14 3.65 -10.74 -37.16
CA ARG A 14 3.81 -9.58 -38.07
C ARG A 14 2.64 -8.59 -38.04
N LYS A 15 1.45 -9.04 -37.62
CA LYS A 15 0.23 -8.23 -37.56
C LYS A 15 -0.61 -8.60 -36.33
N ILE A 16 -1.14 -7.60 -35.64
CA ILE A 16 -2.14 -7.74 -34.58
C ILE A 16 -3.46 -7.18 -35.13
N LYS A 17 -4.38 -8.06 -35.51
CA LYS A 17 -5.67 -7.70 -36.13
C LYS A 17 -6.73 -7.22 -35.11
N GLY A 18 -6.56 -7.57 -33.83
CA GLY A 18 -7.52 -7.29 -32.77
C GLY A 18 -7.11 -6.16 -31.83
N ASN A 19 -7.82 -6.05 -30.71
CA ASN A 19 -7.56 -5.08 -29.66
C ASN A 19 -6.43 -5.55 -28.72
N ILE A 20 -5.71 -4.61 -28.11
CA ILE A 20 -4.86 -4.92 -26.96
C ILE A 20 -5.75 -4.87 -25.70
N VAL A 21 -5.97 -6.05 -25.11
CA VAL A 21 -6.73 -6.19 -23.87
C VAL A 21 -5.80 -6.04 -22.67
N ILE A 22 -6.19 -5.19 -21.73
CA ILE A 22 -5.52 -5.00 -20.45
C ILE A 22 -6.40 -5.58 -19.36
N ASP A 23 -5.94 -6.67 -18.76
CA ASP A 23 -6.57 -7.28 -17.60
C ASP A 23 -6.00 -6.67 -16.31
N ARG A 24 -6.91 -6.16 -15.48
CA ARG A 24 -6.63 -5.55 -14.18
C ARG A 24 -7.33 -6.26 -13.03
N SER A 25 -7.92 -7.42 -13.29
CA SER A 25 -8.80 -8.15 -12.36
C SER A 25 -8.08 -8.71 -11.13
N TYR A 26 -6.75 -8.66 -11.07
CA TYR A 26 -6.00 -9.14 -9.89
C TYR A 26 -6.23 -8.25 -8.66
N PHE A 27 -6.46 -6.94 -8.84
CA PHE A 27 -6.75 -5.99 -7.77
C PHE A 27 -8.03 -5.21 -8.03
N THR A 28 -8.87 -5.09 -6.99
CA THR A 28 -9.95 -4.09 -6.91
C THR A 28 -9.46 -2.92 -6.07
N VAL A 29 -8.99 -1.88 -6.75
CA VAL A 29 -8.49 -0.65 -6.09
C VAL A 29 -9.60 0.40 -6.02
N PRO A 30 -9.59 1.29 -5.00
CA PRO A 30 -10.59 2.36 -4.90
C PRO A 30 -10.62 3.23 -6.16
N LYS A 31 -11.80 3.75 -6.51
CA LYS A 31 -11.96 4.69 -7.64
C LYS A 31 -11.20 6.02 -7.44
N ARG A 32 -10.87 6.35 -6.18
CA ARG A 32 -10.13 7.56 -5.82
C ARG A 32 -8.67 7.44 -6.26
N ASP A 33 -8.17 8.49 -6.90
CA ASP A 33 -6.82 8.54 -7.48
C ASP A 33 -5.74 9.08 -6.54
N SER A 34 -6.12 9.43 -5.30
CA SER A 34 -5.18 9.90 -4.28
C SER A 34 -5.57 9.40 -2.89
N SER A 35 -4.67 9.60 -1.93
CA SER A 35 -4.95 9.27 -0.53
C SER A 35 -5.60 10.39 0.28
N HIS A 36 -5.81 11.58 -0.32
CA HIS A 36 -6.48 12.75 0.29
C HIS A 36 -5.99 13.15 1.70
N PHE A 37 -4.77 12.78 2.08
CA PHE A 37 -4.20 13.18 3.36
C PHE A 37 -3.60 14.59 3.34
N ASP A 38 -3.40 15.15 2.13
CA ASP A 38 -2.88 16.48 1.88
C ASP A 38 -3.45 17.10 0.59
N LYS A 39 -3.06 18.36 0.32
CA LYS A 39 -3.48 19.13 -0.87
C LYS A 39 -2.68 18.79 -2.14
N ASN A 40 -1.66 17.93 -2.04
CA ASN A 40 -0.71 17.65 -3.12
C ASN A 40 -1.07 16.34 -3.84
N ILE A 41 -2.32 16.24 -4.28
CA ILE A 41 -2.91 15.00 -4.79
C ILE A 41 -2.19 14.41 -6.01
N TYR A 42 -1.43 15.22 -6.77
CA TYR A 42 -0.68 14.79 -7.95
C TYR A 42 0.79 14.45 -7.70
N SER A 43 1.25 14.62 -6.46
CA SER A 43 2.62 14.25 -6.07
C SER A 43 2.83 12.74 -6.13
N ALA A 44 4.04 12.32 -6.50
CA ALA A 44 4.37 10.91 -6.69
C ALA A 44 4.08 10.00 -5.47
N TYR A 45 4.14 10.53 -4.24
CA TYR A 45 3.84 9.77 -3.03
C TYR A 45 2.36 9.45 -2.83
N ASN A 46 1.46 10.14 -3.55
CA ASN A 46 0.02 9.89 -3.58
C ASN A 46 -0.38 8.82 -4.62
N ALA A 47 0.58 8.26 -5.37
CA ALA A 47 0.31 7.28 -6.41
C ALA A 47 -0.47 6.07 -5.87
N MET A 48 -1.61 5.78 -6.52
CA MET A 48 -2.46 4.64 -6.19
C MET A 48 -2.03 3.37 -6.94
N PRO A 49 -2.15 2.19 -6.32
CA PRO A 49 -1.78 0.93 -6.94
C PRO A 49 -2.73 0.55 -8.09
N ASP A 50 -2.25 -0.29 -9.01
CA ASP A 50 -3.02 -0.87 -10.10
C ASP A 50 -2.44 -2.26 -10.41
N ALA A 51 -3.28 -3.22 -10.80
CA ALA A 51 -2.80 -4.55 -11.18
C ALA A 51 -1.88 -4.49 -12.41
N LEU A 52 -2.16 -3.58 -13.36
CA LEU A 52 -1.23 -3.25 -14.44
C LEU A 52 -0.48 -1.95 -14.12
N MET A 53 0.53 -2.07 -13.26
CA MET A 53 1.37 -0.94 -12.87
C MET A 53 2.48 -0.69 -13.89
N PHE A 54 2.62 0.58 -14.30
CA PHE A 54 3.66 1.01 -15.22
C PHE A 54 4.22 2.37 -14.79
N ASN A 55 5.55 2.52 -14.88
CA ASN A 55 6.29 3.72 -14.45
C ASN A 55 5.92 4.25 -13.06
N GLN A 56 5.52 3.36 -12.14
CA GLN A 56 5.07 3.73 -10.80
C GLN A 56 3.88 4.71 -10.80
N HIS A 57 3.02 4.68 -11.83
CA HIS A 57 1.88 5.60 -12.00
C HIS A 57 2.32 7.05 -12.22
N LEU A 58 3.55 7.27 -12.68
CA LEU A 58 4.11 8.59 -12.91
C LEU A 58 4.29 8.85 -14.39
N SER A 59 3.63 9.91 -14.87
CA SER A 59 3.86 10.46 -16.19
C SER A 59 4.98 11.48 -16.12
N LYS A 60 5.92 11.36 -17.07
CA LYS A 60 7.07 12.26 -17.18
C LYS A 60 6.93 13.14 -18.40
N PHE A 61 7.25 14.41 -18.25
CA PHE A 61 7.29 15.37 -19.33
C PHE A 61 8.37 16.42 -19.07
N SER A 62 8.77 17.12 -20.12
CA SER A 62 9.70 18.24 -20.01
C SER A 62 9.19 19.46 -20.75
N ILE A 63 9.57 20.64 -20.26
CA ILE A 63 9.37 21.91 -20.94
C ILE A 63 10.71 22.31 -21.53
N VAL A 64 10.75 22.49 -22.85
CA VAL A 64 11.97 22.79 -23.60
C VAL A 64 11.79 24.09 -24.39
N PRO A 65 12.82 24.98 -24.43
CA PRO A 65 12.81 26.10 -25.35
C PRO A 65 12.98 25.57 -26.79
N ARG A 66 12.12 26.01 -27.71
CA ARG A 66 12.17 25.69 -29.14
C ARG A 66 11.62 26.85 -29.95
N ASN A 67 12.42 27.35 -30.89
CA ASN A 67 12.07 28.47 -31.79
C ASN A 67 11.52 29.69 -31.03
N GLY A 68 12.17 30.03 -29.90
CA GLY A 68 11.78 31.17 -29.09
C GLY A 68 10.50 31.03 -28.25
N LYS A 69 9.85 29.87 -28.30
CA LYS A 69 8.70 29.49 -27.45
C LYS A 69 9.09 28.31 -26.56
N HIS A 70 8.26 28.01 -25.56
CA HIS A 70 8.40 26.78 -24.77
C HIS A 70 7.40 25.72 -25.23
N GLN A 71 7.89 24.51 -25.47
CA GLN A 71 7.07 23.35 -25.82
C GLN A 71 7.11 22.32 -24.70
N VAL A 72 5.96 21.66 -24.49
CA VAL A 72 5.85 20.53 -23.57
C VAL A 72 6.07 19.24 -24.35
N GLN A 73 7.10 18.50 -23.99
CA GLN A 73 7.43 17.20 -24.56
C GLN A 73 7.09 16.09 -23.56
N LYS A 74 6.19 15.18 -23.94
CA LYS A 74 5.88 13.98 -23.16
C LYS A 74 7.02 12.98 -23.28
N SER A 75 7.37 12.28 -22.20
CA SER A 75 8.33 11.17 -22.28
C SER A 75 7.74 9.96 -23.01
N ILE A 76 6.42 9.77 -22.93
CA ILE A 76 5.69 8.75 -23.69
C ILE A 76 4.72 9.48 -24.61
N PRO A 77 4.99 9.52 -25.93
CA PRO A 77 4.07 10.06 -26.92
C PRO A 77 2.76 9.26 -26.93
N GLY A 78 1.68 9.91 -27.37
CA GLY A 78 0.37 9.27 -27.49
C GLY A 78 -0.73 10.01 -26.73
N ASN A 79 -1.87 9.34 -26.59
CA ASN A 79 -3.14 9.96 -26.19
C ASN A 79 -3.56 9.60 -24.75
N SER A 80 -2.62 9.15 -23.91
CA SER A 80 -2.89 8.83 -22.51
C SER A 80 -3.33 10.05 -21.69
N TYR A 81 -2.94 11.26 -22.11
CA TYR A 81 -3.42 12.56 -21.62
C TYR A 81 -3.26 13.63 -22.71
N ARG A 82 -3.94 14.77 -22.61
CA ARG A 82 -3.77 15.95 -23.48
C ARG A 82 -2.89 16.99 -22.82
N VAL A 83 -2.31 17.89 -23.62
CA VAL A 83 -1.53 19.02 -23.11
C VAL A 83 -2.16 20.32 -23.58
N ALA A 84 -2.44 21.22 -22.66
CA ALA A 84 -2.81 22.60 -22.93
C ALA A 84 -1.66 23.50 -22.44
N ASN A 85 -0.90 24.05 -23.39
CA ASN A 85 0.27 24.87 -23.10
C ASN A 85 -0.02 26.34 -23.40
N THR A 86 -0.08 27.16 -22.36
CA THR A 86 -0.31 28.61 -22.42
C THR A 86 0.87 29.40 -21.85
N ILE A 87 2.08 28.82 -21.85
CA ILE A 87 3.28 29.51 -21.37
C ILE A 87 3.57 30.75 -22.23
N ARG A 88 3.70 31.90 -21.56
CA ARG A 88 4.26 33.12 -22.14
C ARG A 88 5.78 33.08 -22.04
N SER A 89 6.45 33.06 -23.20
CA SER A 89 7.91 33.04 -23.26
C SER A 89 8.46 34.46 -23.30
N VAL A 90 9.30 34.83 -22.33
CA VAL A 90 9.84 36.19 -22.18
C VAL A 90 11.36 36.24 -22.23
N SER A 91 11.92 37.42 -22.47
CA SER A 91 13.37 37.68 -22.38
C SER A 91 13.83 37.84 -20.91
N GLY A 92 15.15 37.96 -20.73
CA GLY A 92 15.80 38.12 -19.42
C GLY A 92 16.17 36.82 -18.71
N SER A 93 16.74 36.91 -17.51
CA SER A 93 17.30 35.76 -16.79
C SER A 93 16.26 34.74 -16.34
N CYS A 94 16.66 33.46 -16.25
CA CYS A 94 15.82 32.36 -15.78
C CYS A 94 15.77 32.32 -14.25
N SER A 95 15.11 33.31 -13.64
CA SER A 95 15.02 33.46 -12.18
C SER A 95 13.60 33.85 -11.71
N GLY A 96 13.33 33.64 -10.42
CA GLY A 96 12.06 34.00 -9.79
C GLY A 96 10.84 33.40 -10.49
N SER A 97 9.80 34.21 -10.68
CA SER A 97 8.56 33.83 -11.38
C SER A 97 8.77 33.39 -12.83
N ARG A 98 9.89 33.79 -13.47
CA ARG A 98 10.26 33.41 -14.85
C ARG A 98 11.01 32.09 -14.94
N SER A 99 11.20 31.39 -13.83
CA SER A 99 11.93 30.12 -13.76
C SER A 99 11.04 28.90 -13.52
N TRP A 100 9.79 29.10 -13.09
CA TRP A 100 8.88 28.00 -12.75
C TRP A 100 7.48 28.25 -13.32
N PRO A 101 7.01 27.41 -14.25
CA PRO A 101 5.64 27.50 -14.74
C PRO A 101 4.65 26.92 -13.72
N SER A 102 3.40 27.33 -13.84
CA SER A 102 2.29 26.69 -13.14
C SER A 102 1.89 25.40 -13.85
N ILE A 103 1.65 24.34 -13.08
CA ILE A 103 1.26 23.02 -13.56
C ILE A 103 -0.03 22.60 -12.86
N HIS A 104 -1.06 22.33 -13.65
CA HIS A 104 -2.33 21.83 -13.16
C HIS A 104 -2.77 20.61 -13.99
N VAL A 105 -3.32 19.60 -13.33
CA VAL A 105 -3.90 18.43 -13.99
C VAL A 105 -5.41 18.47 -13.83
N ASP A 106 -6.12 18.45 -14.96
CA ASP A 106 -7.57 18.45 -15.03
C ASP A 106 -8.07 17.04 -15.38
N HIS A 107 -8.84 16.45 -14.46
CA HIS A 107 -9.42 15.11 -14.59
C HIS A 107 -10.91 15.13 -14.96
N GLY A 108 -11.48 16.28 -15.32
CA GLY A 108 -12.92 16.43 -15.63
C GLY A 108 -13.41 15.69 -16.87
N SER A 109 -12.53 15.01 -17.61
CA SER A 109 -12.90 14.20 -18.78
C SER A 109 -12.22 12.83 -18.76
N ASN A 110 -12.65 11.92 -19.65
CA ASN A 110 -12.06 10.58 -19.76
C ASN A 110 -10.55 10.59 -20.10
N THR A 111 -10.06 11.68 -20.71
CA THR A 111 -8.64 11.88 -21.03
C THR A 111 -8.13 13.13 -20.29
N PRO A 112 -7.32 12.96 -19.23
CA PRO A 112 -6.84 14.08 -18.43
C PRO A 112 -6.12 15.15 -19.26
N VAL A 113 -6.21 16.41 -18.85
CA VAL A 113 -5.53 17.54 -19.50
C VAL A 113 -4.45 18.09 -18.58
N LEU A 114 -3.20 18.01 -19.02
CA LEU A 114 -2.07 18.71 -18.39
C LEU A 114 -2.07 20.17 -18.86
N ARG A 115 -2.43 21.09 -17.96
CA ARG A 115 -2.37 22.54 -18.19
C ARG A 115 -1.03 23.07 -17.69
N VAL A 116 -0.29 23.72 -18.57
CA VAL A 116 0.99 24.36 -18.26
C VAL A 116 0.89 25.83 -18.62
N SER A 117 1.04 26.72 -17.64
CA SER A 117 0.81 28.16 -17.80
C SER A 117 1.83 29.01 -17.04
N GLY A 118 1.69 30.33 -17.15
CA GLY A 118 2.57 31.31 -16.54
C GLY A 118 3.66 31.82 -17.48
N THR A 119 4.67 32.47 -16.90
CA THR A 119 5.73 33.13 -17.65
C THR A 119 7.04 32.36 -17.49
N LEU A 120 7.74 32.10 -18.59
CA LEU A 120 9.02 31.39 -18.56
C LEU A 120 10.05 32.12 -19.42
N SER A 121 11.24 32.35 -18.87
CA SER A 121 12.35 32.96 -19.62
C SER A 121 12.84 32.03 -20.73
N ARG A 122 13.08 32.58 -21.92
CA ARG A 122 13.67 31.86 -23.07
C ARG A 122 15.07 31.31 -22.79
N HIS A 123 15.77 31.84 -21.78
CA HIS A 123 17.08 31.36 -21.33
C HIS A 123 16.99 30.18 -20.35
N CYS A 124 15.78 29.75 -19.97
CA CYS A 124 15.62 28.54 -19.19
C CYS A 124 15.99 27.30 -19.99
N ARG A 125 16.91 26.50 -19.44
CA ARG A 125 17.21 25.16 -19.95
C ARG A 125 16.00 24.22 -19.79
N LYS A 126 16.08 23.04 -20.42
CA LYS A 126 15.10 21.95 -20.25
C LYS A 126 14.74 21.73 -18.78
N ARG A 127 13.45 21.76 -18.47
CA ARG A 127 12.92 21.44 -17.14
C ARG A 127 12.12 20.15 -17.21
N SER A 128 12.37 19.23 -16.30
CA SER A 128 11.71 17.92 -16.27
C SER A 128 10.77 17.82 -15.07
N PHE A 129 9.61 17.24 -15.31
CA PHE A 129 8.53 17.12 -14.34
C PHE A 129 8.05 15.68 -14.25
N THR A 130 7.49 15.32 -13.09
CA THR A 130 6.97 13.98 -12.83
C THR A 130 5.73 14.12 -11.97
N TYR A 131 4.59 13.72 -12.52
CA TYR A 131 3.26 13.91 -11.91
C TYR A 131 2.40 12.68 -12.13
N ILE A 132 1.39 12.51 -11.28
CA ILE A 132 0.27 11.60 -11.55
C ILE A 132 -0.69 12.35 -12.48
N ILE A 133 -0.69 11.99 -13.77
CA ILE A 133 -1.51 12.67 -14.80
C ILE A 133 -2.58 11.74 -15.36
N THR A 134 -2.22 10.50 -15.67
CA THR A 134 -3.10 9.50 -16.28
C THR A 134 -2.96 8.16 -15.58
N LYS A 135 -3.83 7.22 -15.94
CA LYS A 135 -3.79 5.86 -15.40
C LYS A 135 -2.56 5.12 -15.92
N PRO A 136 -1.91 4.26 -15.10
CA PRO A 136 -0.66 3.59 -15.47
C PRO A 136 -0.86 2.70 -16.69
N TYR A 137 -2.02 2.02 -16.80
CA TYR A 137 -2.33 1.14 -17.90
C TYR A 137 -2.56 1.87 -19.24
N LYS A 138 -3.07 3.11 -19.21
CA LYS A 138 -3.20 3.94 -20.43
C LYS A 138 -1.82 4.32 -20.96
N GLU A 139 -0.90 4.69 -20.06
CA GLU A 139 0.47 5.03 -20.45
C GLU A 139 1.28 3.79 -20.88
N PHE A 140 1.05 2.63 -20.25
CA PHE A 140 1.59 1.34 -20.72
C PHE A 140 1.13 1.03 -22.14
N TYR A 141 -0.16 1.21 -22.44
CA TYR A 141 -0.73 0.97 -23.76
C TYR A 141 -0.06 1.85 -24.83
N GLU A 142 0.05 3.16 -24.61
CA GLU A 142 0.69 4.06 -25.58
C GLU A 142 2.17 3.71 -25.79
N ALA A 143 2.89 3.36 -24.72
CA ALA A 143 4.28 2.91 -24.82
C ALA A 143 4.42 1.59 -25.60
N LEU A 144 3.53 0.61 -25.35
CA LEU A 144 3.52 -0.66 -26.06
C LEU A 144 3.15 -0.49 -27.53
N ARG A 145 2.11 0.31 -27.82
CA ARG A 145 1.68 0.65 -29.18
C ARG A 145 2.80 1.33 -29.96
N GLY A 146 3.48 2.30 -29.35
CA GLY A 146 4.63 2.96 -29.96
C GLY A 146 5.76 1.98 -30.30
N GLU A 147 6.04 1.04 -29.42
CA GLU A 147 7.07 0.01 -29.66
C GLU A 147 6.68 -1.00 -30.74
N ILE A 148 5.42 -1.45 -30.76
CA ILE A 148 4.87 -2.31 -31.82
C ILE A 148 5.05 -1.65 -33.19
N LYS A 149 4.66 -0.37 -33.30
CA LYS A 149 4.81 0.42 -34.54
C LYS A 149 6.28 0.53 -34.96
N ARG A 150 7.17 0.92 -34.04
CA ARG A 150 8.62 1.03 -34.33
C ARG A 150 9.25 -0.29 -34.77
N SER A 151 8.73 -1.41 -34.28
CA SER A 151 9.28 -2.74 -34.57
C SER A 151 8.78 -3.35 -35.88
N GLY A 152 7.90 -2.64 -36.61
CA GLY A 152 7.34 -3.06 -37.89
C GLY A 152 6.13 -4.00 -37.79
N ILE A 153 5.56 -4.22 -36.60
CA ILE A 153 4.34 -5.03 -36.44
C ILE A 153 3.14 -4.15 -36.79
N ALA A 154 2.34 -4.57 -37.77
CA ALA A 154 1.12 -3.86 -38.14
C ALA A 154 0.06 -3.99 -37.03
N TYR A 155 -0.50 -2.87 -36.57
CA TYR A 155 -1.53 -2.83 -35.52
C TYR A 155 -2.55 -1.72 -35.79
N SER A 156 -3.83 -2.08 -35.84
CA SER A 156 -4.96 -1.18 -36.10
C SER A 156 -6.05 -1.23 -35.01
N GLY A 157 -5.85 -2.01 -33.95
CA GLY A 157 -6.81 -2.14 -32.87
C GLY A 157 -6.82 -0.95 -31.90
N ARG A 158 -7.67 -1.07 -30.87
CA ARG A 158 -7.72 -0.13 -29.74
C ARG A 158 -7.41 -0.84 -28.41
N MET A 159 -7.16 -0.06 -27.38
CA MET A 159 -7.09 -0.56 -26.00
C MET A 159 -8.48 -0.97 -25.53
N LYS A 160 -8.60 -2.11 -24.85
CA LYS A 160 -9.79 -2.50 -24.08
C LYS A 160 -9.37 -2.93 -22.68
N VAL A 161 -10.16 -2.59 -21.67
CA VAL A 161 -9.99 -3.14 -20.31
C VAL A 161 -11.01 -4.26 -20.16
N SER A 162 -10.54 -5.50 -20.03
CA SER A 162 -11.38 -6.68 -19.86
C SER A 162 -10.54 -7.81 -19.25
N ARG A 163 -11.21 -8.84 -18.75
CA ARG A 163 -10.51 -10.07 -18.33
C ARG A 163 -9.90 -10.77 -19.54
N VAL A 164 -8.76 -11.41 -19.33
CA VAL A 164 -8.20 -12.33 -20.32
C VAL A 164 -9.18 -13.51 -20.50
N PRO A 165 -9.55 -13.88 -21.74
CA PRO A 165 -10.45 -15.01 -21.97
C PRO A 165 -9.80 -16.35 -21.60
N ALA A 166 -10.63 -17.34 -21.29
CA ALA A 166 -10.18 -18.73 -21.13
C ALA A 166 -9.53 -19.21 -22.43
N GLY A 167 -8.43 -19.98 -22.32
CA GLY A 167 -7.69 -20.50 -23.48
C GLY A 167 -6.70 -19.52 -24.12
N ALA A 168 -6.48 -18.33 -23.55
CA ALA A 168 -5.45 -17.41 -24.05
C ALA A 168 -4.05 -18.06 -24.04
N LYS A 169 -3.35 -18.01 -25.18
CA LYS A 169 -1.99 -18.54 -25.31
C LYS A 169 -0.97 -17.60 -24.68
N LEU A 170 -0.17 -18.11 -23.74
CA LEU A 170 0.94 -17.36 -23.15
C LEU A 170 2.06 -17.16 -24.19
N LEU A 171 2.36 -15.90 -24.50
CA LEU A 171 3.45 -15.55 -25.42
C LEU A 171 4.69 -15.03 -24.69
N TYR A 172 4.54 -14.41 -23.53
CA TYR A 172 5.66 -13.83 -22.81
C TYR A 172 5.31 -13.60 -21.33
N THR A 173 6.27 -13.90 -20.45
CA THR A 173 6.21 -13.59 -19.03
C THR A 173 7.33 -12.63 -18.66
N HIS A 174 7.01 -11.61 -17.88
CA HIS A 174 7.99 -10.72 -17.27
C HIS A 174 8.02 -10.94 -15.76
N TYR A 175 9.19 -11.26 -15.22
CA TYR A 175 9.39 -11.35 -13.77
C TYR A 175 10.00 -10.05 -13.24
N SER A 176 9.49 -9.59 -12.10
CA SER A 176 10.07 -8.46 -11.37
C SER A 176 11.41 -8.83 -10.73
N ALA A 177 12.06 -7.86 -10.10
CA ALA A 177 13.10 -8.16 -9.13
C ALA A 177 12.54 -9.05 -7.99
N PRO A 178 13.41 -9.82 -7.30
CA PRO A 178 12.99 -10.62 -6.14
C PRO A 178 12.29 -9.78 -5.06
N LEU A 179 11.36 -10.40 -4.33
CA LEU A 179 10.56 -9.73 -3.30
C LEU A 179 11.41 -8.96 -2.28
N GLU A 180 12.53 -9.52 -1.86
CA GLU A 180 13.45 -8.86 -0.93
C GLU A 180 14.00 -7.55 -1.47
N LYS A 181 14.33 -7.49 -2.77
CA LYS A 181 14.78 -6.24 -3.41
C LYS A 181 13.65 -5.21 -3.41
N ILE A 182 12.42 -5.65 -3.65
CA ILE A 182 11.22 -4.80 -3.60
C ILE A 182 11.00 -4.27 -2.18
N ILE A 183 11.12 -5.11 -1.15
CA ILE A 183 11.02 -4.71 0.27
C ILE A 183 12.13 -3.70 0.61
N SER A 184 13.37 -3.97 0.20
CA SER A 184 14.50 -3.06 0.41
C SER A 184 14.26 -1.69 -0.24
N ILE A 185 13.78 -1.64 -1.48
CA ILE A 185 13.39 -0.38 -2.14
C ILE A 185 12.27 0.31 -1.37
N THR A 186 11.25 -0.45 -0.95
CA THR A 186 10.10 0.06 -0.19
C THR A 186 10.55 0.72 1.11
N ALA A 187 11.41 0.06 1.88
CA ALA A 187 11.89 0.55 3.16
C ALA A 187 12.89 1.71 3.00
N LYS A 188 13.94 1.54 2.17
CA LYS A 188 15.00 2.55 1.99
C LYS A 188 14.51 3.83 1.34
N LYS A 189 13.64 3.73 0.33
CA LYS A 189 13.07 4.92 -0.35
C LYS A 189 11.76 5.38 0.26
N SER A 190 11.23 4.67 1.25
CA SER A 190 9.88 4.89 1.79
C SER A 190 8.82 4.95 0.68
N ASN A 191 8.87 3.98 -0.25
CA ASN A 191 8.03 4.01 -1.44
C ASN A 191 6.59 3.57 -1.12
N ASN A 192 5.67 4.54 -1.13
CA ASN A 192 4.27 4.31 -0.77
C ASN A 192 3.55 3.38 -1.73
N LEU A 193 3.81 3.51 -3.03
CA LEU A 193 3.17 2.70 -4.05
C LEU A 193 3.52 1.22 -3.85
N PHE A 194 4.79 0.92 -3.59
CA PHE A 194 5.23 -0.46 -3.39
C PHE A 194 4.63 -1.04 -2.11
N ALA A 195 4.58 -0.28 -1.02
CA ALA A 195 3.93 -0.70 0.22
C ALA A 195 2.43 -1.04 0.01
N ARG A 196 1.71 -0.24 -0.79
CA ARG A 196 0.32 -0.51 -1.15
C ARG A 196 0.17 -1.77 -2.01
N HIS A 197 1.07 -2.01 -2.95
CA HIS A 197 1.06 -3.26 -3.74
C HIS A 197 1.36 -4.47 -2.87
N LEU A 198 2.31 -4.38 -1.93
CA LEU A 198 2.60 -5.47 -1.00
C LEU A 198 1.36 -5.79 -0.14
N LEU A 199 0.66 -4.78 0.36
CA LEU A 199 -0.60 -4.96 1.08
C LEU A 199 -1.66 -5.70 0.25
N LEU A 200 -1.91 -5.25 -0.99
CA LEU A 200 -2.88 -5.91 -1.87
C LEU A 200 -2.43 -7.31 -2.29
N THR A 201 -1.14 -7.51 -2.52
CA THR A 201 -0.57 -8.81 -2.89
C THR A 201 -0.76 -9.81 -1.76
N LEU A 202 -0.54 -9.42 -0.50
CA LEU A 202 -0.86 -10.26 0.66
C LEU A 202 -2.34 -10.62 0.70
N GLY A 203 -3.22 -9.65 0.46
CA GLY A 203 -4.66 -9.88 0.37
C GLY A 203 -5.04 -10.90 -0.72
N ALA A 204 -4.45 -10.78 -1.91
CA ALA A 204 -4.70 -11.70 -3.02
C ALA A 204 -4.16 -13.10 -2.72
N LYS A 205 -3.00 -13.19 -2.06
CA LYS A 205 -2.35 -14.47 -1.80
C LYS A 205 -3.00 -15.25 -0.66
N ILE A 206 -3.56 -14.58 0.35
CA ILE A 206 -4.23 -15.24 1.49
C ILE A 206 -5.72 -15.47 1.22
N TYR A 207 -6.42 -14.51 0.57
CA TYR A 207 -7.88 -14.57 0.38
C TYR A 207 -8.32 -14.58 -1.09
N GLY A 208 -7.41 -14.89 -2.02
CA GLY A 208 -7.69 -14.93 -3.45
C GLY A 208 -7.89 -13.55 -4.11
N ALA A 209 -7.73 -13.52 -5.44
CA ALA A 209 -8.04 -12.35 -6.26
C ALA A 209 -9.57 -12.19 -6.49
N PRO A 210 -10.08 -10.98 -6.77
CA PRO A 210 -9.37 -9.72 -6.68
C PRO A 210 -9.06 -9.35 -5.22
N ALA A 211 -7.89 -8.76 -4.98
CA ALA A 211 -7.58 -8.15 -3.67
C ALA A 211 -8.11 -6.73 -3.58
N ASN A 212 -8.59 -6.36 -2.39
CA ASN A 212 -8.91 -4.99 -2.03
C ASN A 212 -8.21 -4.63 -0.71
N LEU A 213 -8.38 -3.38 -0.25
CA LEU A 213 -7.75 -2.93 0.99
C LEU A 213 -8.18 -3.76 2.20
N ASP A 214 -9.44 -4.19 2.29
CA ASP A 214 -9.91 -5.03 3.39
C ASP A 214 -9.15 -6.37 3.44
N LYS A 215 -9.12 -7.11 2.33
CA LYS A 215 -8.35 -8.36 2.22
C LYS A 215 -6.88 -8.16 2.61
N GLY A 216 -6.26 -7.07 2.14
CA GLY A 216 -4.89 -6.73 2.50
C GLY A 216 -4.71 -6.48 4.01
N ARG A 217 -5.59 -5.69 4.63
CA ARG A 217 -5.56 -5.40 6.06
C ARG A 217 -5.78 -6.66 6.90
N ARG A 218 -6.74 -7.51 6.51
CA ARG A 218 -6.98 -8.80 7.17
C ARG A 218 -5.77 -9.71 7.06
N ALA A 219 -5.12 -9.75 5.90
CA ALA A 219 -3.95 -10.59 5.66
C ALA A 219 -2.79 -10.20 6.58
N VAL A 220 -2.51 -8.89 6.70
CA VAL A 220 -1.47 -8.41 7.63
C VAL A 220 -1.84 -8.70 9.08
N ARG A 221 -3.10 -8.47 9.49
CA ARG A 221 -3.56 -8.77 10.85
C ARG A 221 -3.44 -10.26 11.18
N GLN A 222 -3.86 -11.14 10.27
CA GLN A 222 -3.76 -12.59 10.43
C GLN A 222 -2.30 -13.02 10.63
N ILE A 223 -1.38 -12.51 9.80
CA ILE A 223 0.05 -12.81 9.94
C ILE A 223 0.59 -12.34 11.30
N LEU A 224 0.31 -11.10 11.70
CA LEU A 224 0.89 -10.53 12.92
C LEU A 224 0.26 -11.11 14.20
N ASN A 225 -1.04 -11.43 14.18
CA ASN A 225 -1.75 -12.05 15.31
C ASN A 225 -1.30 -13.49 15.54
N ARG A 226 -0.99 -14.24 14.48
CA ARG A 226 -0.45 -15.62 14.59
C ARG A 226 0.79 -15.67 15.48
N TYR A 227 1.61 -14.63 15.44
CA TYR A 227 2.82 -14.51 16.26
C TYR A 227 2.65 -13.62 17.51
N ARG A 228 1.40 -13.24 17.85
CA ARG A 228 1.06 -12.40 19.02
C ARG A 228 1.85 -11.08 19.07
N LEU A 229 2.08 -10.47 17.91
CA LEU A 229 2.94 -9.28 17.78
C LEU A 229 2.21 -7.96 18.03
N LEU A 230 0.87 -7.98 18.04
CA LEU A 230 0.04 -6.79 18.17
C LEU A 230 -0.62 -6.71 19.55
N ASP A 231 -0.61 -5.51 20.12
CA ASP A 231 -1.46 -5.16 21.26
C ASP A 231 -2.86 -4.81 20.71
N THR A 232 -3.74 -5.79 20.53
CA THR A 232 -5.14 -5.56 20.13
C THR A 232 -5.96 -5.06 21.33
N PRO A 233 -6.88 -4.08 21.15
CA PRO A 233 -7.35 -3.47 19.90
C PRO A 233 -6.56 -2.20 19.47
N ARG A 234 -5.40 -1.90 20.06
CA ARG A 234 -4.68 -0.63 19.89
C ARG A 234 -3.94 -0.46 18.55
N CYS A 235 -3.97 -1.46 17.67
CA CYS A 235 -3.38 -1.42 16.34
C CYS A 235 -4.45 -1.21 15.25
N HIS A 236 -4.25 -0.20 14.39
CA HIS A 236 -5.09 0.05 13.23
C HIS A 236 -4.23 0.13 11.96
N ILE A 237 -4.47 -0.80 11.03
CA ILE A 237 -3.80 -0.86 9.73
C ILE A 237 -4.78 -0.35 8.67
N ASP A 238 -4.44 0.77 8.03
CA ASP A 238 -5.27 1.36 6.99
C ASP A 238 -4.75 1.08 5.58
N ASN A 239 -3.80 1.89 5.09
CA ASN A 239 -3.45 1.92 3.66
C ASN A 239 -2.09 1.27 3.33
N GLY A 240 -1.44 0.63 4.30
CA GLY A 240 -0.18 -0.10 4.13
C GLY A 240 1.08 0.77 3.98
N CYS A 241 0.95 2.01 3.52
CA CYS A 241 2.10 2.91 3.32
C CYS A 241 2.33 3.94 4.43
N GLY A 242 1.40 4.06 5.38
CA GLY A 242 1.55 4.97 6.53
C GLY A 242 1.22 6.43 6.24
N LEU A 243 0.52 6.73 5.13
CA LEU A 243 -0.02 8.07 4.87
C LEU A 243 -1.31 8.36 5.64
N SER A 244 -1.97 7.31 6.13
CA SER A 244 -3.23 7.44 6.85
C SER A 244 -3.04 8.09 8.22
N ARG A 245 -3.96 9.00 8.56
CA ARG A 245 -4.02 9.65 9.88
C ARG A 245 -4.68 8.80 10.95
N VAL A 246 -5.41 7.75 10.55
CA VAL A 246 -6.07 6.83 11.48
C VAL A 246 -5.22 5.59 11.78
N SER A 247 -4.12 5.37 11.05
CA SER A 247 -3.18 4.29 11.35
C SER A 247 -2.56 4.45 12.73
N LYS A 248 -2.59 3.38 13.53
CA LYS A 248 -2.08 3.35 14.91
C LYS A 248 -1.29 2.08 15.18
N ILE A 249 -0.18 2.21 15.90
CA ILE A 249 0.59 1.09 16.46
C ILE A 249 1.34 1.57 17.70
N THR A 250 1.50 0.72 18.71
CA THR A 250 2.30 1.03 19.89
C THR A 250 3.79 0.83 19.61
N ALA A 251 4.66 1.51 20.36
CA ALA A 251 6.10 1.28 20.26
C ALA A 251 6.48 -0.17 20.59
N ARG A 252 5.78 -0.77 21.58
CA ARG A 252 5.94 -2.17 22.00
C ARG A 252 5.60 -3.16 20.89
N SER A 253 4.45 -3.00 20.24
CA SER A 253 4.04 -3.85 19.10
C SER A 253 5.04 -3.73 17.94
N MET A 254 5.48 -2.51 17.62
CA MET A 254 6.48 -2.31 16.57
C MET A 254 7.84 -2.95 16.94
N ALA A 255 8.26 -2.90 18.21
CA ALA A 255 9.47 -3.57 18.68
C ALA A 255 9.34 -5.09 18.52
N ARG A 256 8.22 -5.69 18.93
CA ARG A 256 7.94 -7.12 18.72
C ARG A 256 8.00 -7.53 17.25
N VAL A 257 7.44 -6.70 16.35
CA VAL A 257 7.50 -6.94 14.90
C VAL A 257 8.95 -6.94 14.40
N LEU A 258 9.77 -5.98 14.84
CA LEU A 258 11.18 -5.92 14.48
C LEU A 258 11.94 -7.13 15.05
N ASP A 259 11.79 -7.43 16.34
CA ASP A 259 12.45 -8.56 16.98
C ASP A 259 12.10 -9.89 16.29
N HIS A 260 10.82 -10.11 15.98
CA HIS A 260 10.38 -11.28 15.23
C HIS A 260 10.98 -11.33 13.81
N ALA A 261 11.05 -10.19 13.10
CA ALA A 261 11.64 -10.13 11.77
C ALA A 261 13.16 -10.40 11.79
N TYR A 262 13.89 -9.88 12.78
CA TYR A 262 15.31 -10.19 12.96
C TYR A 262 15.51 -11.66 13.35
N LYS A 263 14.70 -12.21 14.24
CA LYS A 263 14.77 -13.63 14.64
C LYS A 263 14.52 -14.56 13.44
N SER A 264 13.58 -14.19 12.57
CA SER A 264 13.19 -15.02 11.42
C SER A 264 14.12 -14.91 10.22
N TYR A 265 14.71 -13.73 9.97
CA TYR A 265 15.47 -13.46 8.74
C TYR A 265 16.86 -12.86 8.97
N GLY A 266 17.23 -12.56 10.21
CA GLY A 266 18.54 -12.04 10.60
C GLY A 266 18.95 -10.77 9.86
N LYS A 267 20.24 -10.73 9.50
CA LYS A 267 20.84 -9.59 8.77
C LYS A 267 20.17 -9.31 7.44
N ARG A 268 19.57 -10.32 6.79
CA ARG A 268 18.87 -10.19 5.51
C ARG A 268 17.72 -9.19 5.61
N TRP A 269 16.85 -9.33 6.61
CA TRP A 269 15.80 -8.33 6.91
C TRP A 269 16.41 -6.98 7.29
N MET A 270 17.37 -6.96 8.20
CA MET A 270 17.98 -5.74 8.70
C MET A 270 18.58 -4.87 7.56
N GLN A 271 19.19 -5.50 6.56
CA GLN A 271 19.79 -4.83 5.40
C GLN A 271 18.76 -4.22 4.44
N THR A 272 17.48 -4.60 4.54
CA THR A 272 16.40 -3.92 3.80
C THR A 272 16.14 -2.51 4.33
N LEU A 273 16.50 -2.21 5.58
CA LEU A 273 16.30 -0.88 6.19
C LEU A 273 17.39 0.11 5.76
N SER A 274 17.16 1.41 5.97
CA SER A 274 18.14 2.45 5.62
C SER A 274 19.33 2.42 6.59
N ILE A 275 20.55 2.54 6.08
CA ILE A 275 21.78 2.52 6.86
C ILE A 275 22.22 3.96 7.15
N ALA A 276 22.43 4.27 8.43
CA ALA A 276 22.81 5.60 8.89
C ALA A 276 24.10 6.09 8.21
N GLY A 277 24.03 7.26 7.58
CA GLY A 277 25.16 7.90 6.91
C GLY A 277 25.56 7.29 5.56
N VAL A 278 24.77 6.35 5.03
CA VAL A 278 25.11 5.59 3.80
C VAL A 278 24.01 5.66 2.76
N ASP A 279 22.78 5.26 3.11
CA ASP A 279 21.71 5.11 2.13
C ASP A 279 20.30 5.43 2.67
N GLY A 280 19.34 5.36 1.77
CA GLY A 280 17.93 5.57 2.07
C GLY A 280 17.61 6.94 2.67
N THR A 281 16.56 6.99 3.48
CA THR A 281 16.04 8.24 4.06
C THR A 281 16.95 8.85 5.13
N ILE A 282 17.96 8.11 5.59
CA ILE A 282 18.92 8.58 6.59
C ILE A 282 20.36 8.68 6.05
N LYS A 283 20.55 8.65 4.72
CA LYS A 283 21.86 8.79 4.04
C LYS A 283 22.65 10.01 4.52
N LYS A 284 21.99 11.16 4.66
CA LYS A 284 22.62 12.41 5.11
C LYS A 284 22.66 12.57 6.64
N ARG A 285 21.87 11.78 7.37
CA ARG A 285 21.86 11.81 8.84
C ARG A 285 23.04 11.00 9.36
N PHE A 286 23.65 11.43 10.46
CA PHE A 286 24.69 10.67 11.18
C PHE A 286 26.02 10.43 10.43
N ARG A 287 26.22 10.98 9.22
CA ARG A 287 27.41 10.75 8.37
C ARG A 287 28.75 11.06 9.07
N TYR A 288 28.78 12.03 9.97
CA TYR A 288 29.99 12.46 10.69
C TYR A 288 29.88 12.17 12.19
N THR A 289 29.31 11.02 12.54
CA THR A 289 29.10 10.63 13.94
C THR A 289 29.39 9.15 14.10
N ALA A 290 29.61 8.71 15.35
CA ALA A 290 29.82 7.30 15.66
C ALA A 290 28.63 6.37 15.30
N VAL A 291 27.47 6.92 14.93
CA VAL A 291 26.28 6.17 14.50
C VAL A 291 26.41 5.68 13.04
N LYS A 292 27.28 6.26 12.21
CA LYS A 292 27.47 5.84 10.81
C LYS A 292 27.76 4.33 10.75
N ASN A 293 27.11 3.62 9.82
CA ASN A 293 27.22 2.15 9.67
C ASN A 293 26.77 1.31 10.88
N ARG A 294 26.16 1.92 11.90
CA ARG A 294 25.76 1.24 13.14
C ARG A 294 24.27 1.33 13.44
N ALA A 295 23.47 1.90 12.53
CA ALA A 295 22.02 1.93 12.67
C ALA A 295 21.31 1.61 11.35
N TRP A 296 20.30 0.74 11.43
CA TRP A 296 19.45 0.28 10.34
C TRP A 296 18.01 0.65 10.65
N MET A 297 17.45 1.60 9.92
CA MET A 297 16.21 2.26 10.34
C MET A 297 15.19 2.44 9.20
N LYS A 298 13.92 2.38 9.57
CA LYS A 298 12.81 2.93 8.82
C LYS A 298 12.37 4.25 9.45
N THR A 299 12.23 5.28 8.63
CA THR A 299 11.71 6.59 9.06
C THR A 299 10.23 6.75 8.71
N GLY A 300 9.51 7.58 9.47
CA GLY A 300 8.19 8.10 9.15
C GLY A 300 8.13 9.60 9.47
N THR A 301 7.60 10.42 8.57
CA THR A 301 7.42 11.86 8.82
C THR A 301 6.18 12.33 8.09
N LEU A 302 5.25 12.92 8.85
CA LEU A 302 4.07 13.63 8.36
C LEU A 302 3.93 14.94 9.12
N ASN A 303 2.95 15.78 8.78
CA ASN A 303 2.62 16.92 9.67
C ASN A 303 2.25 16.36 11.05
N ASN A 304 2.85 16.90 12.11
CA ASN A 304 2.64 16.48 13.49
C ASN A 304 3.05 15.04 13.85
N ALA A 305 3.87 14.37 13.02
CA ALA A 305 4.39 13.05 13.34
C ALA A 305 5.85 12.88 12.87
N LYS A 306 6.70 12.36 13.75
CA LYS A 306 8.13 12.14 13.49
C LYS A 306 8.58 10.86 14.18
N ASN A 307 8.78 9.82 13.39
CA ASN A 307 8.99 8.46 13.88
C ASN A 307 10.23 7.84 13.25
N ILE A 308 10.93 7.00 14.02
CA ILE A 308 12.00 6.13 13.52
C ILE A 308 11.96 4.80 14.27
N ALA A 309 12.19 3.70 13.54
CA ALA A 309 12.19 2.36 14.12
C ALA A 309 13.20 1.46 13.39
N GLY A 310 13.89 0.59 14.12
CA GLY A 310 14.88 -0.33 13.57
C GLY A 310 15.89 -0.78 14.61
N TYR A 311 17.16 -0.92 14.20
CA TYR A 311 18.21 -1.48 15.05
C TYR A 311 19.40 -0.54 15.19
N VAL A 312 20.03 -0.52 16.36
CA VAL A 312 21.28 0.19 16.65
C VAL A 312 22.30 -0.79 17.24
N LYS A 313 23.50 -0.85 16.67
CA LYS A 313 24.62 -1.61 17.20
C LYS A 313 25.55 -0.69 17.99
N SER A 314 25.68 -0.91 19.30
CA SER A 314 26.58 -0.12 20.15
C SER A 314 28.04 -0.36 19.82
N LYS A 315 28.94 0.43 20.43
CA LYS A 315 30.39 0.19 20.37
C LYS A 315 30.79 -1.15 21.00
N SER A 316 30.09 -1.61 22.04
CA SER A 316 30.30 -2.94 22.64
C SER A 316 29.85 -4.10 21.75
N GLY A 317 29.18 -3.82 20.63
CA GLY A 317 28.73 -4.84 19.69
C GLY A 317 27.31 -5.35 19.93
N LYS A 318 26.68 -5.00 21.07
CA LYS A 318 25.29 -5.33 21.38
C LYS A 318 24.34 -4.64 20.39
N LEU A 319 23.38 -5.39 19.88
CA LEU A 319 22.34 -4.91 18.96
C LEU A 319 21.06 -4.61 19.77
N TYR A 320 20.51 -3.42 19.59
CA TYR A 320 19.30 -2.97 20.25
C TYR A 320 18.21 -2.73 19.21
N THR A 321 16.99 -3.19 19.50
CA THR A 321 15.79 -2.75 18.80
C THR A 321 15.34 -1.42 19.37
N VAL A 322 15.14 -0.44 18.50
CA VAL A 322 14.82 0.94 18.87
C VAL A 322 13.56 1.37 18.14
N VAL A 323 12.57 1.86 18.88
CA VAL A 323 11.34 2.41 18.34
C VAL A 323 11.05 3.73 19.03
N ILE A 324 10.99 4.82 18.25
CA ILE A 324 10.68 6.16 18.73
C ILE A 324 9.51 6.67 17.90
N LEU A 325 8.35 6.85 18.56
CA LEU A 325 7.12 7.36 17.95
C LEU A 325 6.78 8.71 18.61
N THR A 326 6.85 9.80 17.86
CA THR A 326 6.53 11.14 18.37
C THR A 326 5.39 11.75 17.56
N ASN A 327 4.30 12.06 18.24
CA ASN A 327 3.14 12.76 17.67
C ASN A 327 2.96 14.12 18.36
N GLY A 328 2.49 15.13 17.63
CA GLY A 328 2.21 16.47 18.14
C GLY A 328 2.78 17.58 17.26
N ARG A 329 2.33 18.83 17.48
CA ARG A 329 2.68 19.99 16.63
C ARG A 329 4.20 20.21 16.49
N ARG A 330 4.96 19.93 17.56
CA ARG A 330 6.42 20.10 17.61
C ARG A 330 7.20 18.84 17.21
N ALA A 331 6.53 17.74 16.84
CA ALA A 331 7.16 16.45 16.56
C ALA A 331 8.24 16.55 15.48
N ARG A 332 8.04 17.36 14.43
CA ARG A 332 9.00 17.47 13.33
C ARG A 332 10.39 17.90 13.79
N TRP A 333 10.47 18.84 14.74
CA TRP A 333 11.72 19.43 15.22
C TRP A 333 12.21 18.74 16.49
N GLN A 334 11.37 18.69 17.53
CA GLN A 334 11.72 18.09 18.81
C GLN A 334 11.87 16.58 18.71
N GLY A 335 10.99 15.91 17.95
CA GLY A 335 11.11 14.47 17.68
C GLY A 335 12.40 14.15 16.92
N ALA A 336 12.80 14.97 15.94
CA ALA A 336 14.08 14.76 15.24
C ALA A 336 15.29 14.89 16.18
N SER A 337 15.24 15.82 17.14
CA SER A 337 16.26 15.98 18.17
C SER A 337 16.30 14.77 19.10
N LEU A 338 15.14 14.32 19.58
CA LEU A 338 14.99 13.13 20.42
C LEU A 338 15.51 11.86 19.73
N GLU A 339 15.12 11.64 18.47
CA GLU A 339 15.63 10.54 17.64
C GLU A 339 17.17 10.56 17.59
N LYS A 340 17.76 11.73 17.35
CA LYS A 340 19.22 11.89 17.25
C LYS A 340 19.90 11.66 18.60
N GLY A 341 19.35 12.18 19.69
CA GLY A 341 19.88 12.06 21.04
C GLY A 341 19.92 10.60 21.50
N ILE A 342 18.78 9.91 21.45
CA ILE A 342 18.66 8.51 21.89
C ILE A 342 19.58 7.60 21.06
N ILE A 343 19.57 7.73 19.72
CA ILE A 343 20.39 6.88 18.86
C ILE A 343 21.89 7.11 19.11
N LYS A 344 22.31 8.36 19.33
CA LYS A 344 23.72 8.65 19.66
C LYS A 344 24.10 8.10 21.04
N TRP A 345 23.26 8.28 22.04
CA TRP A 345 23.48 7.77 23.40
C TRP A 345 23.65 6.24 23.39
N LEU A 346 22.78 5.52 22.67
CA LEU A 346 22.86 4.05 22.56
C LEU A 346 24.18 3.54 21.97
N ILE A 347 24.90 4.33 21.16
CA ILE A 347 26.21 3.93 20.64
C ILE A 347 27.23 3.77 21.77
N GLY A 348 27.17 4.63 22.79
CA GLY A 348 28.05 4.59 23.96
C GLY A 348 27.57 3.66 25.07
N TYR A 349 26.30 3.25 25.05
CA TYR A 349 25.71 2.44 26.10
C TYR A 349 26.34 1.03 26.14
N ARG A 350 26.96 0.70 27.27
CA ARG A 350 27.63 -0.60 27.49
C ARG A 350 26.68 -1.69 27.99
N GLY A 351 25.49 -1.31 28.47
CA GLY A 351 24.51 -2.24 29.02
C GLY A 351 24.96 -2.82 30.36
N SER A 352 24.15 -2.67 31.40
CA SER A 352 24.21 -3.58 32.55
C SER A 352 23.75 -4.94 32.05
N GLY A 353 24.49 -6.01 32.35
CA GLY A 353 24.06 -7.37 32.02
C GLY A 353 22.78 -7.69 32.76
N VAL A 354 21.61 -7.54 32.12
CA VAL A 354 20.37 -8.11 32.65
C VAL A 354 20.33 -9.54 32.15
N GLY A 355 20.62 -10.47 33.06
CA GLY A 355 20.52 -11.90 32.84
C GLY A 355 19.11 -12.32 32.46
N GLY A 356 19.00 -13.36 31.64
CA GLY A 356 17.98 -14.40 31.74
C GLY A 356 16.50 -14.01 31.83
N GLY A 357 16.07 -12.84 31.36
CA GLY A 357 14.66 -12.51 31.28
C GLY A 357 13.95 -13.43 30.28
N VAL A 358 13.08 -14.31 30.79
CA VAL A 358 12.30 -15.32 30.05
C VAL A 358 11.76 -14.74 28.74
N ASP A 359 12.18 -15.31 27.60
CA ASP A 359 11.66 -15.00 26.26
C ASP A 359 10.17 -15.39 26.20
N PRO A 360 9.20 -14.45 26.25
CA PRO A 360 7.78 -14.78 26.17
C PRO A 360 7.40 -15.37 24.80
N MET A 361 8.35 -15.34 23.84
CA MET A 361 8.20 -15.83 22.48
C MET A 361 8.76 -17.24 22.29
N ARG A 362 9.38 -17.86 23.33
CA ARG A 362 9.84 -19.26 23.26
C ARG A 362 8.67 -20.24 23.09
N ALA A 363 7.51 -19.92 23.69
CA ALA A 363 6.26 -20.68 23.53
C ALA A 363 5.54 -20.48 22.18
N ALA A 364 5.94 -19.50 21.35
CA ALA A 364 5.34 -19.28 20.03
C ALA A 364 6.09 -20.01 18.90
N LEU A 365 7.17 -20.72 19.23
CA LEU A 365 8.12 -21.28 18.25
C LEU A 365 7.99 -22.78 18.00
N GLU A 366 7.04 -23.46 18.64
CA GLU A 366 6.74 -24.86 18.32
C GLU A 366 5.84 -25.03 17.08
N GLN A 367 5.48 -23.95 16.39
CA GLN A 367 4.89 -24.02 15.05
C GLN A 367 5.93 -23.75 13.95
N LYS A 368 6.92 -24.65 13.83
CA LYS A 368 7.69 -24.75 12.59
C LYS A 368 6.96 -25.67 11.60
N ASP A 369 7.12 -25.33 10.33
CA ASP A 369 6.79 -26.15 9.14
C ASP A 369 5.34 -26.29 8.67
N LYS A 370 4.62 -25.16 8.49
CA LYS A 370 3.59 -25.08 7.42
C LYS A 370 3.66 -23.74 6.70
N LYS A 371 3.94 -23.75 5.38
CA LYS A 371 4.02 -22.51 4.58
C LYS A 371 2.70 -21.77 4.64
N ILE A 372 2.76 -20.43 4.73
CA ILE A 372 1.59 -19.51 4.75
C ILE A 372 0.63 -19.73 3.56
N TRP A 373 1.08 -20.39 2.49
CA TRP A 373 0.34 -20.65 1.25
C TRP A 373 -0.22 -22.07 1.11
N GLU A 374 0.12 -22.99 2.03
CA GLU A 374 -0.34 -24.39 2.00
C GLU A 374 -1.65 -24.60 2.77
N TYR A 375 -2.24 -23.53 3.32
CA TYR A 375 -3.62 -23.50 3.79
C TYR A 375 -4.47 -22.64 2.85
N SER A 376 -4.74 -23.18 1.66
CA SER A 376 -6.11 -23.10 1.18
C SER A 376 -6.82 -24.29 1.80
N GLU A 377 -7.33 -24.14 3.03
CA GLU A 377 -8.36 -25.10 3.42
C GLU A 377 -9.46 -25.04 2.35
N PRO A 378 -9.98 -26.18 1.90
CA PRO A 378 -11.23 -26.16 1.15
C PRO A 378 -12.21 -25.36 2.00
N ILE A 379 -13.00 -24.49 1.37
CA ILE A 379 -14.15 -23.87 2.04
C ILE A 379 -15.02 -25.03 2.54
N SER A 380 -14.89 -25.36 3.83
CA SER A 380 -15.63 -26.42 4.49
C SER A 380 -15.94 -25.94 5.90
N THR A 381 -17.22 -25.62 6.08
CA THR A 381 -17.90 -25.24 7.35
C THR A 381 -17.19 -24.18 8.19
N ALA A 382 -17.09 -22.96 7.67
CA ALA A 382 -16.79 -21.80 8.51
C ALA A 382 -17.76 -21.77 9.69
N ARG A 383 -17.24 -21.79 10.94
CA ARG A 383 -18.05 -21.54 12.15
C ARG A 383 -18.83 -20.25 11.93
N LYS A 384 -20.16 -20.33 11.96
CA LYS A 384 -21.03 -19.17 11.78
C LYS A 384 -21.41 -18.68 13.16
N TYR A 385 -21.12 -17.41 13.42
CA TYR A 385 -21.56 -16.72 14.61
C TYR A 385 -22.95 -16.15 14.35
N TYR A 386 -23.80 -16.19 15.36
CA TYR A 386 -25.13 -15.61 15.33
C TYR A 386 -25.36 -14.82 16.61
N VAL A 387 -26.30 -13.89 16.59
CA VAL A 387 -26.82 -13.28 17.81
C VAL A 387 -28.17 -13.92 18.11
N GLN A 388 -28.28 -14.69 19.18
CA GLN A 388 -29.57 -15.22 19.62
C GLN A 388 -30.31 -14.14 20.38
N VAL A 389 -31.53 -13.82 19.94
CA VAL A 389 -32.36 -12.74 20.53
C VAL A 389 -33.50 -13.29 21.40
N GLY A 390 -33.81 -14.59 21.31
CA GLY A 390 -34.79 -15.25 22.17
C GLY A 390 -34.90 -16.76 21.96
N SER A 391 -35.59 -17.43 22.87
CA SER A 391 -35.94 -18.86 22.84
C SER A 391 -37.41 -19.02 23.24
N PHE A 392 -38.19 -19.82 22.49
CA PHE A 392 -39.65 -19.88 22.60
C PHE A 392 -40.17 -21.32 22.51
N ASP A 393 -41.25 -21.64 23.23
CA ASP A 393 -41.86 -23.00 23.22
C ASP A 393 -42.63 -23.32 21.93
N ALA A 394 -43.05 -22.28 21.21
CA ALA A 394 -43.66 -22.36 19.89
C ALA A 394 -42.96 -21.39 18.92
N ILE A 395 -43.12 -21.59 17.61
CA ILE A 395 -42.54 -20.68 16.60
C ILE A 395 -43.07 -19.26 16.88
N PRO A 396 -42.20 -18.30 17.22
CA PRO A 396 -42.64 -16.95 17.56
C PRO A 396 -43.27 -16.29 16.32
N LYS A 397 -44.43 -15.64 16.52
CA LYS A 397 -45.16 -14.87 15.49
C LYS A 397 -45.33 -13.42 15.96
N GLY A 398 -45.51 -12.48 15.03
CA GLY A 398 -45.87 -11.10 15.35
C GLY A 398 -44.68 -10.15 15.56
N ASN A 399 -44.81 -9.24 16.55
CA ASN A 399 -44.02 -8.01 16.71
C ASN A 399 -42.49 -8.24 16.69
N LEU A 400 -41.98 -9.24 17.40
CA LEU A 400 -40.54 -9.55 17.46
C LEU A 400 -39.89 -9.70 16.07
N LEU A 401 -40.52 -10.48 15.18
CA LEU A 401 -39.96 -10.73 13.85
C LEU A 401 -40.07 -9.51 12.95
N THR A 402 -41.11 -8.70 13.16
CA THR A 402 -41.36 -7.45 12.43
C THR A 402 -40.36 -6.37 12.86
N GLU A 403 -40.06 -6.26 14.15
CA GLU A 403 -39.03 -5.37 14.70
C GLU A 403 -37.64 -5.68 14.14
N LEU A 404 -37.25 -6.95 14.10
CA LEU A 404 -35.97 -7.37 13.48
C LEU A 404 -35.89 -6.97 12.00
N LEU A 405 -36.98 -7.10 11.25
CA LEU A 405 -37.03 -6.69 9.84
C LEU A 405 -37.01 -5.16 9.68
N ASN A 406 -37.71 -4.41 10.55
CA ASN A 406 -37.70 -2.95 10.56
C ASN A 406 -36.31 -2.37 10.88
N MET A 407 -35.52 -3.09 11.68
CA MET A 407 -34.10 -2.78 11.92
C MET A 407 -33.18 -3.12 10.73
N GLY A 408 -33.72 -3.68 9.64
CA GLY A 408 -32.97 -4.11 8.47
C GLY A 408 -32.11 -5.35 8.71
N LEU A 409 -32.45 -6.16 9.72
CA LEU A 409 -31.70 -7.36 10.10
C LEU A 409 -32.33 -8.60 9.49
N THR A 410 -31.48 -9.54 9.07
CA THR A 410 -31.92 -10.85 8.60
C THR A 410 -31.83 -11.84 9.76
N TYR A 411 -32.93 -12.56 10.00
CA TYR A 411 -33.03 -13.54 11.08
C TYR A 411 -33.28 -14.95 10.53
N ARG A 412 -33.06 -15.95 11.38
CA ARG A 412 -33.43 -17.35 11.18
C ARG A 412 -34.08 -17.88 12.45
N ILE A 413 -35.03 -18.81 12.29
CA ILE A 413 -35.58 -19.57 13.40
C ILE A 413 -34.95 -20.97 13.33
N ILE A 414 -34.27 -21.36 14.39
CA ILE A 414 -33.60 -22.66 14.51
C ILE A 414 -34.33 -23.48 15.56
N ARG A 415 -34.75 -24.70 15.20
CA ARG A 415 -35.28 -25.65 16.19
C ARG A 415 -34.12 -26.28 16.95
N SER A 416 -34.17 -26.22 18.27
CA SER A 416 -33.18 -26.83 19.17
C SER A 416 -33.95 -27.49 20.32
N ASP A 417 -33.91 -28.82 20.37
CA ASP A 417 -34.68 -29.61 21.34
C ASP A 417 -36.19 -29.32 21.25
N ASN A 418 -36.83 -29.01 22.39
CA ASN A 418 -38.25 -28.64 22.49
C ASN A 418 -38.53 -27.13 22.28
N HIS A 419 -37.53 -26.33 21.89
CA HIS A 419 -37.69 -24.88 21.74
C HIS A 419 -37.28 -24.37 20.34
N PHE A 420 -37.75 -23.18 20.01
CA PHE A 420 -37.40 -22.41 18.81
C PHE A 420 -36.53 -21.22 19.19
N LYS A 421 -35.32 -21.14 18.62
CA LYS A 421 -34.36 -20.04 18.83
C LYS A 421 -34.41 -19.06 17.66
N VAL A 422 -34.57 -17.77 17.94
CA VAL A 422 -34.49 -16.72 16.92
C VAL A 422 -33.09 -16.14 16.92
N VAL A 423 -32.44 -16.17 15.76
CA VAL A 423 -31.02 -15.81 15.63
C VAL A 423 -30.80 -14.85 14.46
N VAL A 424 -29.96 -13.83 14.66
CA VAL A 424 -29.59 -12.83 13.65
C VAL A 424 -28.21 -13.18 13.09
N GLY A 425 -28.08 -13.22 11.75
CA GLY A 425 -26.86 -13.66 11.06
C GLY A 425 -27.15 -14.54 9.83
N PRO A 426 -26.15 -15.26 9.28
CA PRO A 426 -24.86 -15.60 9.89
C PRO A 426 -23.77 -14.53 9.76
N TYR A 427 -22.87 -14.51 10.73
CA TYR A 427 -21.64 -13.73 10.73
C TYR A 427 -20.41 -14.63 10.58
N SER A 428 -19.46 -14.21 9.75
CA SER A 428 -18.24 -14.97 9.48
C SER A 428 -17.20 -14.87 10.60
N GLU A 429 -17.33 -13.88 11.50
CA GLU A 429 -16.36 -13.58 12.57
C GLU A 429 -17.11 -13.13 13.83
N HIS A 430 -16.64 -13.53 15.03
CA HIS A 430 -17.29 -13.18 16.31
C HIS A 430 -17.53 -11.67 16.48
N PHE A 431 -16.55 -10.84 16.08
CA PHE A 431 -16.67 -9.38 16.20
C PHE A 431 -17.83 -8.80 15.36
N GLN A 432 -18.17 -9.43 14.23
CA GLN A 432 -19.32 -8.99 13.44
C GLN A 432 -20.64 -9.27 14.19
N ALA A 433 -20.70 -10.41 14.89
CA ALA A 433 -21.80 -10.73 15.79
C ALA A 433 -21.81 -9.81 17.01
N ASP A 434 -20.66 -9.45 17.59
CA ASP A 434 -20.59 -8.47 18.70
C ASP A 434 -21.12 -7.08 18.29
N ASN A 435 -20.78 -6.63 17.08
CA ASN A 435 -21.26 -5.36 16.56
C ASN A 435 -22.77 -5.38 16.25
N ALA A 436 -23.30 -6.54 15.84
CA ALA A 436 -24.74 -6.73 15.68
C ALA A 436 -25.45 -6.78 17.04
N LEU A 437 -24.88 -7.51 18.01
CA LEU A 437 -25.36 -7.58 19.38
C LEU A 437 -25.43 -6.19 20.01
N TRP A 438 -24.42 -5.35 19.82
CA TRP A 438 -24.44 -3.97 20.33
C TRP A 438 -25.67 -3.17 19.86
N LYS A 439 -26.11 -3.37 18.61
CA LYS A 439 -27.31 -2.70 18.07
C LYS A 439 -28.62 -3.29 18.59
N LEU A 440 -28.60 -4.55 19.01
CA LEU A 440 -29.76 -5.29 19.48
C LEU A 440 -29.96 -5.18 20.99
N LYS A 441 -28.94 -4.76 21.75
CA LYS A 441 -28.95 -4.80 23.22
C LYS A 441 -30.03 -3.93 23.86
N ASP A 442 -30.40 -2.82 23.24
CA ASP A 442 -31.39 -1.89 23.80
C ASP A 442 -32.82 -2.45 23.68
N GLU A 443 -33.14 -3.16 22.59
CA GLU A 443 -34.45 -3.78 22.38
C GLU A 443 -34.53 -5.24 22.83
N PHE A 444 -33.40 -5.96 22.84
CA PHE A 444 -33.29 -7.35 23.28
C PHE A 444 -32.21 -7.48 24.36
N PRO A 445 -32.49 -7.11 25.63
CA PRO A 445 -31.50 -7.08 26.70
C PRO A 445 -30.86 -8.44 26.99
N GLY A 446 -31.59 -9.53 26.70
CA GLY A 446 -31.13 -10.92 26.86
C GLY A 446 -30.36 -11.49 25.67
N ALA A 447 -30.10 -10.70 24.61
CA ALA A 447 -29.41 -11.19 23.43
C ALA A 447 -27.92 -11.51 23.70
N TYR A 448 -27.39 -12.55 23.06
CA TYR A 448 -25.98 -12.93 23.19
C TYR A 448 -25.44 -13.57 21.91
N VAL A 449 -24.11 -13.53 21.74
CA VAL A 449 -23.44 -14.18 20.62
C VAL A 449 -23.37 -15.69 20.88
N THR A 450 -23.81 -16.46 19.90
CA THR A 450 -23.79 -17.92 19.92
C THR A 450 -23.21 -18.48 18.61
N GLN A 451 -22.89 -19.77 18.60
CA GLN A 451 -22.38 -20.49 17.44
C GLN A 451 -23.28 -21.71 17.18
N PHE A 452 -23.58 -21.97 15.90
CA PHE A 452 -24.30 -23.16 15.44
C PHE A 452 -23.50 -23.86 14.36
#